data_AF-A0A820JLP9-F1
#
_entry.id   AF-A0A820JLP9-F1
#
_cell.length_a   1.000
_cell.length_b   1.000
_cell.length_c   1.000
_cell.angle_alpha   90.00
_cell.angle_beta   90.00
_cell.angle_gamma   90.00
#
_symmetry.space_group_name_H-M   'P 1'
#
loop_
_entity.id
_entity.type
_entity.pdbx_description
1 polymer ?
#
loop_
_entity_poly.entity_id
_entity_poly.type
_entity_poly.pdbx_seq_one_letter_code
_entity_poly.pdbx_strand_id
1 'polypeptide(L)'
;FFYNFILFKQQLQLVQAQAHQQAVLQVVQARVHQHQVTSTTAETFSSCNSLRWNQTGQIVAGTTTSGSSANQLKNPSCLYIDNNNTLYICDHDNNRIQKWIQGAITGTTVAGDSAGTQGSTSTLLKSPIDLTFDQNGFMYVVDNGNNRVQRFASGSTSGTTVAGTTASTNALTDLKQPTAIDIDNNSNL
;
A
#
# COMPACT_ATOMS: atom_id res chain seq x y z
N PHE A 1 13.48 -13.03 -43.41
CA PHE A 1 14.29 -12.27 -42.44
C PHE A 1 13.46 -11.62 -41.33
N PHE A 2 12.40 -10.84 -41.63
CA PHE A 2 11.58 -10.19 -40.60
C PHE A 2 10.81 -11.15 -39.67
N TYR A 3 10.27 -12.25 -40.18
CA TYR A 3 9.47 -13.21 -39.39
C TYR A 3 10.29 -13.94 -38.31
N ASN A 4 11.52 -14.35 -38.65
CA ASN A 4 12.43 -15.02 -37.71
C ASN A 4 12.91 -14.10 -36.58
N PHE A 5 12.99 -12.79 -36.83
CA PHE A 5 13.39 -11.82 -35.80
C PHE A 5 12.29 -11.56 -34.77
N ILE A 6 11.02 -11.54 -35.21
CA ILE A 6 9.86 -11.39 -34.31
C ILE A 6 9.70 -12.63 -33.43
N LEU A 7 9.82 -13.83 -34.02
CA LEU A 7 9.78 -15.09 -33.26
C LEU A 7 10.92 -15.18 -32.24
N PHE A 8 12.13 -14.77 -32.59
CA PHE A 8 13.26 -14.75 -31.65
C PHE A 8 13.01 -13.79 -30.48
N LYS A 9 12.46 -12.59 -30.73
CA LYS A 9 12.11 -11.65 -29.64
C LYS A 9 10.99 -12.18 -28.73
N GLN A 10 9.96 -12.82 -29.29
CA GLN A 10 8.91 -13.45 -28.49
C GLN A 10 9.45 -14.62 -27.66
N GLN A 11 10.33 -15.44 -28.22
CA GLN A 11 10.96 -16.55 -27.53
C GLN A 11 11.88 -16.07 -26.40
N LEU A 12 12.59 -14.95 -26.59
CA LEU A 12 13.42 -14.32 -25.56
C LEU A 12 12.57 -13.78 -24.39
N GLN A 13 11.42 -13.16 -24.70
CA GLN A 13 10.51 -12.64 -23.67
C GLN A 13 9.83 -13.76 -22.87
N LEU A 14 9.49 -14.88 -23.52
CA LEU A 14 8.92 -16.05 -22.84
C LEU A 14 9.93 -16.72 -21.90
N VAL A 15 11.20 -16.81 -22.30
CA VAL A 15 12.27 -17.37 -21.46
C VAL A 15 12.54 -16.47 -20.24
N GLN A 16 12.50 -15.14 -20.41
CA GLN A 16 12.64 -14.19 -19.30
C GLN A 16 11.47 -14.25 -18.31
N ALA A 17 10.24 -14.40 -18.81
CA ALA A 17 9.06 -14.54 -17.97
C ALA A 17 9.05 -15.86 -17.17
N GLN A 18 9.48 -16.97 -17.78
CA GLN A 18 9.62 -18.26 -17.09
C GLN A 18 10.72 -18.24 -16.02
N ALA A 19 11.84 -17.57 -16.26
CA ALA A 19 12.89 -17.40 -15.26
C ALA A 19 12.41 -16.61 -14.03
N HIS A 20 11.60 -15.57 -14.24
CA HIS A 20 11.02 -14.78 -13.15
C HIS A 20 9.99 -15.60 -12.33
N GLN A 21 9.12 -16.38 -12.99
CA GLN A 21 8.17 -17.25 -12.28
C GLN A 21 8.87 -18.32 -11.44
N GLN A 22 9.96 -18.92 -11.92
CA GLN A 22 10.72 -19.92 -11.16
C GLN A 22 11.42 -19.29 -9.94
N ALA A 23 11.96 -18.07 -10.07
CA ALA A 23 12.56 -17.35 -8.95
C ALA A 23 11.53 -17.00 -7.86
N VAL A 24 10.33 -16.57 -8.25
CA VAL A 24 9.24 -16.28 -7.31
C VAL A 24 8.77 -17.56 -6.61
N LEU A 25 8.67 -18.69 -7.31
CA LEU A 25 8.29 -19.97 -6.70
C LEU A 25 9.28 -20.42 -5.62
N GLN A 26 10.59 -20.23 -5.84
CA GLN A 26 11.61 -20.59 -4.86
C GLN A 26 11.57 -19.69 -3.61
N VAL A 27 11.27 -18.39 -3.77
CA VAL A 27 11.10 -17.46 -2.64
C VAL A 27 9.86 -17.82 -1.81
N VAL A 28 8.77 -18.25 -2.46
CA VAL A 28 7.55 -18.68 -1.77
C VAL A 28 7.73 -20.01 -1.05
N GLN A 29 8.46 -20.97 -1.64
CA GLN A 29 8.78 -22.25 -1.00
C GLN A 29 9.68 -22.08 0.24
N ALA A 30 10.59 -21.09 0.22
CA ALA A 30 11.43 -20.77 1.38
C ALA A 30 10.65 -20.22 2.58
N ARG A 31 9.47 -19.60 2.38
CA ARG A 31 8.63 -19.09 3.48
C ARG A 31 7.83 -20.17 4.23
N VAL A 32 7.69 -21.37 3.68
CA VAL A 32 6.89 -22.44 4.32
C VAL A 32 7.68 -23.18 5.44
N HIS A 33 9.00 -23.01 5.53
CA HIS A 33 9.86 -23.78 6.46
C HIS A 33 10.45 -23.01 7.66
N GLN A 34 10.01 -21.79 7.97
CA GLN A 34 10.60 -21.03 9.10
C GLN A 34 9.62 -20.70 10.25
N HIS A 35 8.87 -21.70 10.71
CA HIS A 35 8.57 -21.74 12.14
C HIS A 35 9.76 -22.36 12.88
N GLN A 36 10.41 -21.53 13.71
CA GLN A 36 11.46 -21.85 14.68
C GLN A 36 12.87 -22.09 14.13
N VAL A 37 13.74 -21.06 14.07
CA VAL A 37 15.17 -21.20 14.42
C VAL A 37 15.74 -19.87 14.94
N THR A 38 16.03 -19.81 16.24
CA THR A 38 17.04 -18.90 16.79
C THR A 38 18.42 -19.39 16.35
N SER A 39 19.20 -18.57 15.62
CA SER A 39 20.55 -18.96 15.19
C SER A 39 21.57 -17.87 15.56
N THR A 40 22.36 -18.17 16.58
CA THR A 40 23.61 -17.50 16.93
C THR A 40 24.77 -18.17 16.21
N THR A 41 24.87 -18.04 14.89
CA THR A 41 26.14 -18.02 14.14
C THR A 41 25.82 -17.66 12.69
N ALA A 42 26.53 -16.68 12.15
CA ALA A 42 26.35 -16.19 10.80
C ALA A 42 26.68 -17.28 9.75
N GLU A 43 25.65 -17.91 9.20
CA GLU A 43 25.78 -18.62 7.93
C GLU A 43 25.66 -17.60 6.80
N THR A 44 26.76 -17.39 6.09
CA THR A 44 26.85 -16.45 4.97
C THR A 44 26.23 -17.08 3.72
N PHE A 45 24.98 -16.70 3.43
CA PHE A 45 24.32 -16.95 2.14
C PHE A 45 24.92 -16.06 1.04
N SER A 46 26.07 -16.45 0.50
CA SER A 46 26.86 -15.69 -0.49
C SER A 46 26.20 -15.55 -1.88
N SER A 47 25.06 -16.19 -2.15
CA SER A 47 24.26 -15.99 -3.37
C SER A 47 23.15 -14.94 -3.21
N CYS A 48 22.85 -14.49 -1.98
CA CYS A 48 21.79 -13.51 -1.70
C CYS A 48 22.39 -12.10 -1.45
N ASN A 49 23.26 -11.64 -2.35
CA ASN A 49 23.88 -10.30 -2.25
C ASN A 49 22.91 -9.15 -2.65
N SER A 50 21.66 -9.44 -3.03
CA SER A 50 20.66 -8.43 -3.39
C SER A 50 19.87 -7.88 -2.21
N LEU A 51 19.99 -8.48 -1.01
CA LEU A 51 19.42 -7.97 0.25
C LEU A 51 20.50 -7.26 1.08
N ARG A 52 21.35 -6.47 0.43
CA ARG A 52 22.17 -5.49 1.17
C ARG A 52 21.28 -4.31 1.49
N TRP A 53 20.67 -4.34 2.68
CA TRP A 53 20.14 -3.14 3.30
C TRP A 53 21.26 -2.11 3.34
N ASN A 54 21.11 -1.05 2.55
CA ASN A 54 21.87 0.18 2.72
C ASN A 54 21.84 0.53 4.24
N GLN A 55 23.01 0.57 4.88
CA GLN A 55 23.14 0.80 6.33
C GLN A 55 22.75 2.22 6.76
N THR A 56 22.41 3.12 5.83
CA THR A 56 21.84 4.44 6.12
C THR A 56 20.43 4.53 5.54
N GLY A 57 19.43 4.34 6.41
CA GLY A 57 18.03 4.58 6.04
C GLY A 57 17.83 6.00 5.52
N GLN A 58 17.12 6.14 4.41
CA GLN A 58 16.77 7.43 3.83
C GLN A 58 15.31 7.77 4.15
N ILE A 59 15.04 9.03 4.47
CA ILE A 59 13.67 9.53 4.61
C ILE A 59 13.08 9.68 3.20
N VAL A 60 12.04 8.91 2.90
CA VAL A 60 11.35 8.91 1.60
C VAL A 60 10.00 9.65 1.64
N ALA A 61 9.51 9.97 2.84
CA ALA A 61 8.33 10.79 3.09
C ALA A 61 8.39 11.36 4.52
N GLY A 62 7.77 12.52 4.73
CA GLY A 62 7.79 13.20 6.02
C GLY A 62 9.12 13.90 6.34
N THR A 63 9.24 14.37 7.59
CA THR A 63 10.48 14.87 8.18
C THR A 63 10.76 14.11 9.48
N THR A 64 11.84 14.49 10.19
CA THR A 64 12.12 14.01 11.55
C THR A 64 11.18 14.59 12.62
N THR A 65 10.23 15.46 12.23
CA THR A 65 9.29 16.10 13.16
C THR A 65 7.85 15.76 12.80
N SER A 66 7.10 15.31 13.81
CA SER A 66 5.66 15.08 13.68
C SER A 66 4.92 16.40 13.45
N GLY A 67 3.95 16.41 12.53
CA GLY A 67 3.16 17.61 12.23
C GLY A 67 2.14 17.41 11.11
N SER A 68 1.45 18.49 10.74
CA SER A 68 0.37 18.49 9.74
C SER A 68 0.70 19.22 8.45
N SER A 69 1.88 19.86 8.36
CA SER A 69 2.35 20.50 7.13
C SER A 69 2.44 19.47 5.98
N ALA A 70 2.46 19.93 4.73
CA ALA A 70 2.50 19.04 3.56
C ALA A 70 3.73 18.12 3.51
N ASN A 71 4.84 18.51 4.15
CA ASN A 71 6.05 17.70 4.30
C ASN A 71 6.10 16.90 5.61
N GLN A 72 5.08 16.95 6.46
CA GLN A 72 5.05 16.30 7.77
C GLN A 72 3.95 15.22 7.81
N LEU A 73 4.16 14.26 8.71
CA LEU A 73 3.23 13.18 9.03
C LEU A 73 3.00 13.18 10.54
N LYS A 74 1.87 12.62 10.99
CA LYS A 74 1.52 12.47 12.40
C LYS A 74 0.94 11.08 12.64
N ASN A 75 1.71 10.26 13.36
CA ASN A 75 1.39 8.86 13.69
C ASN A 75 0.92 8.03 12.47
N PRO A 76 1.69 7.97 11.36
CA PRO A 76 1.26 7.21 10.19
C PRO A 76 1.07 5.73 10.53
N SER A 77 0.00 5.12 10.02
CA SER A 77 -0.46 3.76 10.40
C SER A 77 -0.26 2.71 9.31
N CYS A 78 -0.21 3.12 8.04
CA CYS A 78 -0.12 2.24 6.88
C CYS A 78 0.77 2.83 5.79
N LEU A 79 1.25 1.96 4.90
CA LEU A 79 1.87 2.36 3.65
C LEU A 79 1.49 1.42 2.51
N TYR A 80 1.40 1.97 1.30
CA TYR A 80 1.25 1.23 0.04
C TYR A 80 2.16 1.83 -1.01
N ILE A 81 2.82 1.00 -1.81
CA ILE A 81 3.70 1.46 -2.89
C ILE A 81 3.15 0.93 -4.21
N ASP A 82 2.86 1.82 -5.15
CA ASP A 82 2.41 1.43 -6.49
C ASP A 82 3.57 1.04 -7.41
N ASN A 83 3.24 0.49 -8.59
CA ASN A 83 4.24 0.09 -9.60
C ASN A 83 5.08 1.26 -10.16
N ASN A 84 4.71 2.51 -9.86
CA ASN A 84 5.44 3.72 -10.25
C ASN A 84 6.34 4.26 -9.12
N ASN A 85 6.55 3.49 -8.04
CA ASN A 85 7.23 3.92 -6.81
C ASN A 85 6.58 5.14 -6.14
N THR A 86 5.28 5.29 -6.29
CA THR A 86 4.49 6.26 -5.52
C THR A 86 4.13 5.63 -4.18
N LEU A 87 4.46 6.33 -3.10
CA LEU A 87 4.12 5.96 -1.75
C LEU A 87 2.79 6.61 -1.32
N TYR A 88 1.87 5.80 -0.81
CA TYR A 88 0.62 6.22 -0.20
C TYR A 88 0.68 5.90 1.29
N ILE A 89 0.28 6.85 2.14
CA ILE A 89 0.45 6.75 3.59
C ILE A 89 -0.87 7.12 4.26
N CYS A 90 -1.33 6.28 5.19
CA CYS A 90 -2.37 6.64 6.13
C CYS A 90 -1.77 7.59 7.17
N ASP A 91 -1.99 8.90 7.03
CA ASP A 91 -1.54 9.91 7.99
C ASP A 91 -2.59 10.04 9.11
N HIS A 92 -2.65 9.00 9.95
CA HIS A 92 -3.74 8.65 10.85
C HIS A 92 -4.24 9.83 11.70
N ASP A 93 -3.36 10.49 12.44
CA ASP A 93 -3.76 11.57 13.36
C ASP A 93 -4.02 12.90 12.63
N ASN A 94 -3.67 12.97 11.35
CA ASN A 94 -4.06 14.04 10.45
C ASN A 94 -5.27 13.65 9.58
N ASN A 95 -5.96 12.53 9.84
CA ASN A 95 -7.20 12.13 9.17
C ASN A 95 -7.16 12.20 7.63
N ARG A 96 -6.03 11.84 7.02
CA ARG A 96 -5.84 11.98 5.57
C ARG A 96 -4.98 10.86 4.99
N ILE A 97 -5.08 10.66 3.68
CA ILE A 97 -4.16 9.83 2.91
C ILE A 97 -3.20 10.73 2.14
N GLN A 98 -1.90 10.55 2.35
CA GLN A 98 -0.84 11.30 1.68
C GLN A 98 -0.20 10.48 0.57
N LYS A 99 -0.07 11.10 -0.61
CA LYS A 99 0.67 10.57 -1.76
C LYS A 99 2.04 11.25 -1.85
N TRP A 100 3.10 10.47 -1.96
CA TRP A 100 4.48 10.90 -2.16
C TRP A 100 5.06 10.26 -3.41
N ILE A 101 5.48 11.08 -4.36
CA ILE A 101 6.23 10.62 -5.52
C ILE A 101 7.71 10.57 -5.14
N GLN A 102 8.46 9.60 -5.66
CA GLN A 102 9.89 9.48 -5.42
C GLN A 102 10.62 10.83 -5.63
N GLY A 103 11.36 11.27 -4.61
CA GLY A 103 12.11 12.54 -4.61
C GLY A 103 11.30 13.79 -4.26
N ALA A 104 9.98 13.68 -4.03
CA ALA A 104 9.16 14.81 -3.60
C ALA A 104 9.47 15.22 -2.15
N ILE A 105 9.58 16.53 -1.91
CA ILE A 105 9.86 17.10 -0.58
C ILE A 105 8.56 17.20 0.25
N THR A 106 7.41 17.26 -0.42
CA THR A 106 6.07 17.38 0.19
C THR A 106 5.14 16.31 -0.38
N GLY A 107 4.21 15.82 0.45
CA GLY A 107 3.12 14.96 0.03
C GLY A 107 1.94 15.74 -0.51
N THR A 108 1.08 15.06 -1.25
CA THR A 108 -0.20 15.56 -1.75
C THR A 108 -1.34 14.79 -1.07
N THR A 109 -2.31 15.49 -0.49
CA THR A 109 -3.50 14.83 0.08
C THR A 109 -4.38 14.29 -1.04
N VAL A 110 -4.67 12.99 -1.01
CA VAL A 110 -5.50 12.30 -2.04
C VAL A 110 -6.84 11.78 -1.50
N ALA A 111 -7.01 11.70 -0.18
CA ALA A 111 -8.28 11.50 0.49
C ALA A 111 -8.26 12.15 1.89
N GLY A 112 -9.42 12.63 2.36
CA GLY A 112 -9.49 13.59 3.45
C GLY A 112 -9.22 15.02 2.96
N ASP A 113 -8.92 15.93 3.88
CA ASP A 113 -8.50 17.29 3.55
C ASP A 113 -7.09 17.61 4.05
N SER A 114 -6.51 18.69 3.50
CA SER A 114 -5.14 19.10 3.85
C SER A 114 -5.01 19.65 5.27
N ALA A 115 -6.12 20.12 5.87
CA ALA A 115 -6.15 20.63 7.24
C ALA A 115 -6.17 19.49 8.28
N GLY A 116 -6.49 18.28 7.84
CA GLY A 116 -6.66 17.09 8.66
C GLY A 116 -7.94 17.08 9.47
N THR A 117 -9.00 17.70 8.93
CA THR A 117 -10.32 17.73 9.57
C THR A 117 -10.88 16.32 9.67
N GLN A 118 -11.20 15.88 10.89
CA GLN A 118 -11.94 14.63 11.06
C GLN A 118 -13.42 14.81 10.65
N GLY A 119 -13.99 13.82 9.99
CA GLY A 119 -15.40 13.83 9.64
C GLY A 119 -15.85 12.55 8.95
N SER A 120 -17.15 12.44 8.71
CA SER A 120 -17.81 11.25 8.15
C SER A 120 -18.48 11.49 6.79
N THR A 121 -18.31 12.67 6.21
CA THR A 121 -18.77 12.96 4.84
C THR A 121 -17.98 12.13 3.82
N SER A 122 -18.37 12.17 2.55
CA SER A 122 -17.65 11.46 1.49
C SER A 122 -16.24 12.01 1.24
N THR A 123 -15.94 13.23 1.67
CA THR A 123 -14.63 13.90 1.47
C THR A 123 -13.75 13.91 2.71
N LEU A 124 -14.27 13.48 3.86
CA LEU A 124 -13.55 13.47 5.13
C LEU A 124 -13.33 12.04 5.61
N LEU A 125 -12.26 11.85 6.37
CA LEU A 125 -11.90 10.60 7.03
C LEU A 125 -11.79 10.84 8.53
N LYS A 126 -11.68 9.76 9.29
CA LYS A 126 -11.40 9.77 10.71
C LYS A 126 -10.50 8.60 11.06
N SER A 127 -9.26 8.91 11.42
CA SER A 127 -8.26 7.91 11.84
C SER A 127 -8.09 6.76 10.84
N PRO A 128 -7.76 7.03 9.55
CA PRO A 128 -7.56 5.96 8.58
C PRO A 128 -6.40 5.05 9.01
N ILE A 129 -6.58 3.74 8.88
CA ILE A 129 -5.62 2.76 9.44
C ILE A 129 -5.01 1.83 8.40
N ASP A 130 -5.65 1.65 7.26
CA ASP A 130 -5.13 0.81 6.18
C ASP A 130 -5.68 1.26 4.82
N LEU A 131 -4.98 0.94 3.75
CA LEU A 131 -5.41 1.21 2.39
C LEU A 131 -4.87 0.18 1.39
N THR A 132 -5.62 -0.05 0.32
CA THR A 132 -5.19 -0.88 -0.82
C THR A 132 -5.74 -0.33 -2.14
N PHE A 133 -5.26 -0.86 -3.26
CA PHE A 133 -5.74 -0.53 -4.59
C PHE A 133 -6.18 -1.79 -5.34
N ASP A 134 -7.26 -1.69 -6.10
CA ASP A 134 -7.62 -2.74 -7.07
C ASP A 134 -6.89 -2.57 -8.40
N GLN A 135 -7.04 -3.57 -9.29
CA GLN A 135 -6.44 -3.57 -10.62
C GLN A 135 -6.97 -2.46 -11.54
N ASN A 136 -8.12 -1.85 -11.22
CA ASN A 136 -8.69 -0.73 -11.96
C ASN A 136 -8.20 0.63 -11.42
N GLY A 137 -7.38 0.63 -10.36
CA GLY A 137 -6.83 1.82 -9.73
C GLY A 137 -7.78 2.53 -8.78
N PHE A 138 -8.85 1.87 -8.30
CA PHE A 138 -9.63 2.41 -7.18
C PHE A 138 -8.87 2.21 -5.88
N MET A 139 -8.81 3.27 -5.08
CA MET A 139 -8.24 3.22 -3.74
C MET A 139 -9.32 2.85 -2.73
N TYR A 140 -9.05 1.88 -1.88
CA TYR A 140 -9.92 1.51 -0.77
C TYR A 140 -9.22 1.89 0.54
N VAL A 141 -9.92 2.59 1.41
CA VAL A 141 -9.39 3.11 2.67
C VAL A 141 -10.23 2.60 3.82
N VAL A 142 -9.58 2.02 4.82
CA VAL A 142 -10.19 1.67 6.09
C VAL A 142 -10.30 2.93 6.94
N ASP A 143 -11.48 3.53 6.92
CA ASP A 143 -11.85 4.74 7.66
C ASP A 143 -12.29 4.32 9.07
N ASN A 144 -11.32 3.85 9.86
CA ASN A 144 -11.52 3.12 11.11
C ASN A 144 -12.42 3.87 12.11
N GLY A 145 -12.15 5.17 12.33
CA GLY A 145 -12.91 5.98 13.28
C GLY A 145 -14.37 6.20 12.86
N ASN A 146 -14.71 5.90 11.60
CA ASN A 146 -16.06 5.93 11.05
C ASN A 146 -16.65 4.53 10.81
N ASN A 147 -15.96 3.46 11.21
CA ASN A 147 -16.43 2.07 11.07
C ASN A 147 -16.85 1.70 9.63
N ARG A 148 -16.09 2.15 8.63
CA ARG A 148 -16.41 1.91 7.22
C ARG A 148 -15.16 1.70 6.35
N VAL A 149 -15.38 1.16 5.17
CA VAL A 149 -14.43 1.17 4.05
C VAL A 149 -14.94 2.12 2.99
N GLN A 150 -14.08 3.05 2.56
CA GLN A 150 -14.37 4.00 1.48
C GLN A 150 -13.57 3.66 0.23
N ARG A 151 -14.24 3.68 -0.92
CA ARG A 151 -13.63 3.55 -2.25
C ARG A 151 -13.54 4.90 -2.93
N PHE A 152 -12.36 5.26 -3.44
CA PHE A 152 -12.10 6.48 -4.20
C PHE A 152 -11.69 6.13 -5.62
N ALA A 153 -12.33 6.77 -6.60
CA ALA A 153 -11.85 6.73 -7.98
C ALA A 153 -10.52 7.47 -8.12
N SER A 154 -9.70 7.08 -9.09
CA SER A 154 -8.42 7.76 -9.37
C SER A 154 -8.63 9.27 -9.56
N GLY A 155 -7.93 10.06 -8.75
CA GLY A 155 -8.02 11.53 -8.74
C GLY A 155 -9.25 12.13 -8.03
N SER A 156 -10.19 11.30 -7.55
CA SER A 156 -11.33 11.79 -6.76
C SER A 156 -10.93 12.01 -5.31
N THR A 157 -11.34 13.14 -4.74
CA THR A 157 -11.26 13.42 -3.29
C THR A 157 -12.52 12.99 -2.54
N SER A 158 -13.55 12.53 -3.26
CA SER A 158 -14.80 12.05 -2.70
C SER A 158 -14.91 10.52 -2.84
N GLY A 159 -15.20 9.85 -1.73
CA GLY A 159 -15.33 8.41 -1.61
C GLY A 159 -16.78 7.93 -1.62
N THR A 160 -16.94 6.65 -1.94
CA THR A 160 -18.19 5.89 -1.76
C THR A 160 -17.99 4.84 -0.69
N THR A 161 -18.90 4.75 0.29
CA THR A 161 -18.85 3.67 1.28
C THR A 161 -19.20 2.34 0.62
N VAL A 162 -18.31 1.34 0.73
CA VAL A 162 -18.47 0.00 0.11
C VAL A 162 -18.66 -1.12 1.13
N ALA A 163 -18.28 -0.89 2.39
CA ALA A 163 -18.56 -1.77 3.51
C ALA A 163 -18.65 -0.96 4.81
N GLY A 164 -19.43 -1.44 5.78
CA GLY A 164 -19.68 -0.70 7.01
C GLY A 164 -20.65 0.47 6.85
N THR A 165 -20.90 1.16 7.95
CA THR A 165 -21.77 2.32 8.01
C THR A 165 -21.37 3.20 9.19
N THR A 166 -21.64 4.50 9.06
CA THR A 166 -21.44 5.47 10.15
C THR A 166 -22.55 5.40 11.20
N ALA A 167 -23.69 4.77 10.87
CA ALA A 167 -24.80 4.52 11.80
C ALA A 167 -24.61 3.15 12.46
N SER A 168 -24.44 3.10 13.79
CA SER A 168 -24.41 1.83 14.52
C SER A 168 -25.83 1.27 14.63
N THR A 169 -26.25 0.53 13.60
CA THR A 169 -27.59 -0.06 13.51
C THR A 169 -27.66 -1.49 14.04
N ASN A 170 -26.51 -2.08 14.40
CA ASN A 170 -26.35 -3.50 14.71
C ASN A 170 -26.77 -4.42 13.54
N ALA A 171 -26.78 -3.89 12.32
CA ALA A 171 -26.98 -4.70 11.13
C ALA A 171 -25.75 -5.55 10.83
N LEU A 172 -25.94 -6.65 10.09
CA LEU A 172 -24.84 -7.51 9.62
C LEU A 172 -23.84 -6.77 8.71
N THR A 173 -24.24 -5.62 8.17
CA THR A 173 -23.40 -4.74 7.35
C THR A 173 -22.51 -3.79 8.16
N ASP A 174 -22.69 -3.72 9.49
CA ASP A 174 -21.90 -2.84 10.36
C ASP A 174 -20.50 -3.44 10.56
N LEU A 175 -19.47 -2.69 10.20
CA LEU A 175 -18.12 -2.96 10.69
C LEU A 175 -17.96 -2.39 12.10
N LYS A 176 -17.06 -2.97 12.88
CA LYS A 176 -16.70 -2.46 14.22
C LYS A 176 -15.18 -2.33 14.27
N GLN A 177 -14.71 -1.08 14.17
CA GLN A 177 -13.28 -0.74 14.18
C GLN A 177 -12.47 -1.61 13.19
N PRO A 178 -12.78 -1.58 11.88
CA PRO A 178 -12.03 -2.35 10.90
C PRO A 178 -10.56 -1.94 10.93
N THR A 179 -9.65 -2.92 10.88
CA THR A 179 -8.20 -2.69 11.09
C THR A 179 -7.35 -2.95 9.86
N ALA A 180 -7.83 -3.75 8.91
CA ALA A 180 -7.07 -4.14 7.74
C ALA A 180 -8.00 -4.32 6.53
N ILE A 181 -7.43 -4.20 5.34
CA ILE A 181 -8.10 -4.45 4.07
C ILE A 181 -7.13 -5.12 3.11
N ASP A 182 -7.62 -6.10 2.36
CA ASP A 182 -6.91 -6.64 1.21
C ASP A 182 -7.91 -6.78 0.05
N ILE A 183 -7.41 -6.89 -1.17
CA ILE A 183 -8.26 -7.03 -2.35
C ILE A 183 -7.67 -8.07 -3.30
N ASP A 184 -8.49 -9.02 -3.72
CA ASP A 184 -8.06 -10.04 -4.66
C ASP A 184 -7.98 -9.50 -6.11
N ASN A 185 -7.47 -10.33 -7.01
CA ASN A 185 -7.35 -9.98 -8.43
C ASN A 185 -8.69 -9.80 -9.16
N ASN A 186 -9.81 -10.19 -8.54
CA ASN A 186 -11.15 -10.01 -9.07
C ASN A 186 -11.85 -8.79 -8.44
N SER A 187 -11.12 -7.97 -7.67
CA SER A 187 -11.64 -6.83 -6.92
C SER A 187 -12.62 -7.21 -5.80
N ASN A 188 -12.48 -8.42 -5.24
CA ASN A 188 -13.19 -8.79 -4.02
C ASN A 188 -12.40 -8.34 -2.79
N LEU A 189 -13.11 -7.64 -1.89
CA LEU A 189 -12.66 -7.24 -0.56
C LEU A 189 -12.64 -8.42 0.42
#